data_AF-A0A0E0TF05-F1
#
_entry.id   AF-A0A0E0TF05-F1
#
_cell.length_a   1.000
_cell.length_b   1.000
_cell.length_c   1.000
_cell.angle_alpha   90.00
_cell.angle_beta   90.00
_cell.angle_gamma   90.00
#
_symmetry.space_group_name_H-M   'P 1'
#
loop_
_entity.id
_entity.type
_entity.pdbx_description
1 polymer ?
#
loop_
_entity_poly.entity_id
_entity_poly.type
_entity_poly.pdbx_seq_one_letter_code
_entity_poly.pdbx_strand_id
1 'polypeptide(L)'
;MKSRLTERQTRILYALNSLQALSRSQIQHMFDLGSKRNANRILQGLREYTHTKRIGEDVYYLNKAGAEMVGGEVTVRRNSPLEHIVMRNDIYIFYHYPHDWKAEAKTRWKEGGKEYSVVSDARFTYQGKMCFLEVDITQKMVENKRKIERYAYLFRFIQRQQLGEPVLLFYTVSQMKKRQIEAITKEYGVHCECLLKA
;
A
#
# COMPACT_ATOMS: atom_id res chain seq x y z
N MET A 1 -30.83 -20.61 -5.25
CA MET A 1 -29.92 -20.27 -6.37
C MET A 1 -28.84 -19.34 -5.83
N LYS A 2 -27.57 -19.79 -5.72
CA LYS A 2 -26.46 -18.85 -5.43
C LYS A 2 -26.42 -17.83 -6.57
N SER A 3 -26.66 -16.54 -6.29
CA SER A 3 -26.62 -15.54 -7.35
C SER A 3 -25.21 -15.50 -7.91
N ARG A 4 -25.08 -15.78 -9.21
CA ARG A 4 -23.79 -15.72 -9.89
C ARG A 4 -23.23 -14.31 -9.77
N LEU A 5 -21.98 -14.20 -9.28
CA LEU A 5 -21.28 -12.92 -9.21
C LEU A 5 -21.21 -12.29 -10.60
N THR A 6 -21.46 -10.99 -10.69
CA THR A 6 -21.22 -10.23 -11.92
C THR A 6 -19.73 -10.11 -12.19
N GLU A 7 -19.33 -9.89 -13.44
CA GLU A 7 -17.92 -9.68 -13.81
C GLU A 7 -17.25 -8.58 -12.98
N ARG A 8 -17.94 -7.45 -12.80
CA ARG A 8 -17.45 -6.33 -11.97
C ARG A 8 -17.27 -6.73 -10.51
N GLN A 9 -18.19 -7.50 -9.93
CA GLN A 9 -18.05 -8.02 -8.58
C GLN A 9 -16.85 -8.97 -8.45
N THR A 10 -16.65 -9.86 -9.44
CA THR A 10 -15.48 -10.72 -9.51
C THR A 10 -14.18 -9.93 -9.58
N ARG A 11 -14.12 -8.86 -10.40
CA ARG A 11 -12.96 -7.96 -10.46
C ARG A 11 -12.68 -7.25 -9.13
N ILE A 12 -13.71 -6.87 -8.37
CA ILE A 12 -13.56 -6.31 -7.02
C ILE A 12 -12.92 -7.35 -6.08
N LEU A 13 -13.35 -8.61 -6.13
CA LEU A 13 -12.75 -9.67 -5.31
C LEU A 13 -11.28 -9.90 -5.66
N TYR A 14 -10.92 -9.91 -6.95
CA TYR A 14 -9.51 -9.97 -7.38
C TYR A 14 -8.69 -8.81 -6.83
N ALA A 15 -9.20 -7.57 -6.89
CA ALA A 15 -8.50 -6.43 -6.33
C ALA A 15 -8.34 -6.52 -4.81
N LEU A 16 -9.36 -6.98 -4.08
CA LEU A 16 -9.26 -7.23 -2.64
C LEU A 16 -8.23 -8.32 -2.31
N ASN A 17 -8.10 -9.34 -3.14
CA ASN A 17 -7.05 -10.36 -2.98
C ASN A 17 -5.65 -9.75 -3.12
N SER A 18 -5.42 -8.98 -4.19
CA SER A 18 -4.10 -8.40 -4.50
C SER A 18 -3.72 -7.25 -3.56
N LEU A 19 -4.69 -6.44 -3.14
CA LEU A 19 -4.46 -5.23 -2.33
C LEU A 19 -4.76 -5.41 -0.85
N GLN A 20 -5.19 -6.62 -0.45
CA GLN A 20 -5.56 -7.04 0.91
C GLN A 20 -6.85 -6.41 1.44
N ALA A 21 -6.98 -5.08 1.39
CA ALA A 21 -8.18 -4.36 1.83
C ALA A 21 -8.39 -3.06 1.06
N LEU A 22 -9.64 -2.66 0.85
CA LEU A 22 -9.98 -1.38 0.20
C LEU A 22 -11.14 -0.71 0.93
N SER A 23 -11.11 0.62 1.01
CA SER A 23 -12.25 1.38 1.50
C SER A 23 -13.38 1.41 0.46
N ARG A 24 -14.61 1.67 0.90
CA ARG A 24 -15.76 1.89 0.02
C ARG A 24 -15.47 2.98 -1.03
N SER A 25 -14.83 4.10 -0.66
CA SER A 25 -14.45 5.14 -1.62
C SER A 25 -13.42 4.66 -2.63
N GLN A 26 -12.41 3.91 -2.20
CA GLN A 26 -11.40 3.35 -3.11
C GLN A 26 -12.04 2.39 -4.12
N ILE A 27 -12.91 1.47 -3.66
CA ILE A 27 -13.63 0.55 -4.55
C ILE A 27 -14.57 1.33 -5.49
N GLN A 28 -15.27 2.34 -4.97
CA GLN A 28 -16.14 3.19 -5.79
C GLN A 28 -15.36 3.87 -6.92
N HIS A 29 -14.19 4.42 -6.61
CA HIS A 29 -13.34 5.13 -7.57
C HIS A 29 -12.70 4.16 -8.57
N MET A 30 -12.07 3.09 -8.12
CA MET A 30 -11.36 2.11 -8.96
C MET A 30 -12.26 1.39 -9.97
N PHE A 31 -13.54 1.21 -9.64
CA PHE A 31 -14.48 0.43 -10.45
C PHE A 31 -15.61 1.27 -11.05
N ASP A 32 -15.49 2.60 -10.98
CA ASP A 32 -16.48 3.56 -11.46
C ASP A 32 -17.91 3.19 -11.04
N LEU A 33 -18.13 3.06 -9.73
CA LEU A 33 -19.43 2.63 -9.19
C LEU A 33 -20.46 3.77 -9.13
N GLY A 34 -20.17 4.95 -9.70
CA GLY A 34 -21.07 6.09 -9.70
C GLY A 34 -21.31 6.61 -8.28
N SER A 35 -22.56 6.67 -7.81
CA SER A 35 -22.91 7.25 -6.50
C SER A 35 -22.58 6.35 -5.30
N LYS A 36 -22.44 6.95 -4.10
CA LYS A 36 -22.29 6.23 -2.83
C LYS A 36 -23.38 5.18 -2.61
N ARG A 37 -24.64 5.50 -2.97
CA ARG A 37 -25.78 4.57 -2.85
C ARG A 37 -25.60 3.36 -3.76
N ASN A 38 -25.16 3.57 -5.00
CA ASN A 38 -24.92 2.48 -5.93
C ASN A 38 -23.73 1.61 -5.50
N ALA A 39 -22.64 2.22 -5.04
CA ALA A 39 -21.50 1.51 -4.48
C ALA A 39 -21.92 0.59 -3.31
N ASN A 40 -22.67 1.12 -2.34
CA ASN A 40 -23.16 0.33 -1.21
C ASN A 40 -24.05 -0.85 -1.65
N ARG A 41 -24.92 -0.64 -2.65
CA ARG A 41 -25.78 -1.71 -3.19
C ARG A 41 -24.94 -2.83 -3.83
N ILE A 42 -23.90 -2.49 -4.58
CA ILE A 42 -23.00 -3.47 -5.22
C ILE A 42 -22.19 -4.24 -4.16
N LEU A 43 -21.63 -3.51 -3.19
CA LEU A 43 -20.81 -4.07 -2.11
C LEU A 43 -21.62 -4.96 -1.16
N GLN A 44 -22.90 -4.64 -0.93
CA GLN A 44 -23.80 -5.51 -0.17
C GLN A 44 -23.96 -6.89 -0.82
N GLY A 45 -23.89 -6.95 -2.15
CA GLY A 45 -23.90 -8.22 -2.90
C GLY A 45 -22.63 -9.05 -2.74
N LEU A 46 -21.55 -8.50 -2.16
CA LEU A 46 -20.29 -9.19 -1.91
C LEU A 46 -20.15 -9.73 -0.48
N ARG A 47 -21.13 -9.49 0.40
CA ARG A 47 -21.03 -9.80 1.85
C ARG A 47 -20.72 -11.26 2.17
N GLU A 48 -21.08 -12.21 1.30
CA GLU A 48 -20.76 -13.63 1.47
C GLU A 48 -19.26 -13.90 1.31
N TYR A 49 -18.55 -13.05 0.56
CA TYR A 49 -17.15 -13.19 0.17
C TYR A 49 -16.21 -12.22 0.90
N THR A 50 -16.76 -11.24 1.61
CA THR A 50 -15.98 -10.19 2.27
C THR A 50 -16.29 -10.09 3.74
N HIS A 51 -15.28 -9.81 4.54
CA HIS A 51 -15.46 -9.14 5.82
C HIS A 51 -15.47 -7.62 5.64
N THR A 52 -16.08 -6.93 6.60
CA THR A 52 -16.17 -5.47 6.61
C THR A 52 -15.87 -4.95 8.01
N LYS A 53 -15.07 -3.88 8.10
CA LYS A 53 -14.81 -3.14 9.34
C LYS A 53 -14.95 -1.64 9.06
N ARG A 54 -15.57 -0.91 10.00
CA ARG A 54 -15.72 0.55 9.89
C ARG A 54 -14.45 1.25 10.40
N ILE A 55 -13.83 2.06 9.54
CA ILE A 55 -12.69 2.94 9.84
C ILE A 55 -12.94 4.27 9.11
N GLY A 56 -13.71 5.16 9.74
CA GLY A 56 -14.32 6.32 9.07
C GLY A 56 -15.44 5.92 8.09
N GLU A 57 -15.13 5.03 7.15
CA GLU A 57 -16.07 4.36 6.25
C GLU A 57 -15.86 2.83 6.24
N ASP A 58 -16.71 2.10 5.51
CA ASP A 58 -16.60 0.65 5.41
C ASP A 58 -15.35 0.26 4.63
N VAL A 59 -14.50 -0.57 5.25
CA VAL A 59 -13.31 -1.18 4.65
C VAL A 59 -13.59 -2.66 4.46
N TYR A 60 -13.39 -3.13 3.23
CA TYR A 60 -13.66 -4.49 2.80
C TYR A 60 -12.36 -5.26 2.62
N TYR A 61 -12.37 -6.54 2.97
CA TYR A 61 -11.28 -7.49 2.73
C TYR A 61 -11.88 -8.89 2.58
N LEU A 62 -11.16 -9.80 1.91
CA LEU A 62 -11.70 -11.14 1.65
C LEU A 62 -11.85 -11.95 2.94
N ASN A 63 -12.94 -12.70 3.02
CA ASN A 63 -13.04 -13.82 3.94
C ASN A 63 -12.56 -15.12 3.24
N LYS A 64 -12.65 -16.26 3.92
CA LYS A 64 -12.23 -17.56 3.35
C LYS A 64 -12.95 -17.89 2.04
N ALA A 65 -14.28 -17.73 1.98
CA ALA A 65 -15.05 -18.00 0.77
C ALA A 65 -14.68 -17.07 -0.38
N GLY A 66 -14.40 -15.79 -0.09
CA GLY A 66 -13.93 -14.83 -1.10
C GLY A 66 -12.55 -15.15 -1.65
N ALA A 67 -11.62 -15.56 -0.79
CA ALA A 67 -10.29 -15.99 -1.20
C ALA A 67 -10.36 -17.24 -2.09
N GLU A 68 -11.13 -18.26 -1.69
CA GLU A 68 -11.36 -19.47 -2.47
C GLU A 68 -12.00 -19.16 -3.83
N MET A 69 -12.97 -18.23 -3.89
CA MET A 69 -13.67 -17.83 -5.11
C MET A 69 -12.71 -17.29 -6.19
N VAL A 70 -11.60 -16.66 -5.80
CA VAL A 70 -10.62 -16.08 -6.73
C VAL A 70 -9.32 -16.88 -6.82
N GLY A 71 -9.27 -18.07 -6.20
CA GLY A 71 -8.07 -18.91 -6.15
C GLY A 71 -6.92 -18.30 -5.33
N GLY A 72 -7.24 -17.43 -4.37
CA GLY A 72 -6.29 -16.75 -3.49
C GLY A 72 -6.30 -17.28 -2.06
N GLU A 73 -5.64 -16.55 -1.17
CA GLU A 73 -5.54 -16.86 0.26
C GLU A 73 -6.01 -15.69 1.13
N VAL A 74 -6.46 -15.98 2.35
CA VAL A 74 -6.84 -14.94 3.31
C VAL A 74 -5.57 -14.28 3.86
N THR A 75 -5.30 -13.06 3.40
CA THR A 75 -4.12 -12.28 3.81
C THR A 75 -4.40 -11.35 5.00
N VAL A 76 -5.65 -10.95 5.20
CA VAL A 76 -6.06 -10.06 6.30
C VAL A 76 -6.57 -10.86 7.49
N ARG A 77 -5.99 -10.59 8.66
CA ARG A 77 -6.37 -11.20 9.95
C ARG A 77 -7.04 -10.17 10.84
N ARG A 78 -7.63 -10.63 11.96
CA ARG A 78 -8.36 -9.78 12.93
C ARG A 78 -7.58 -8.54 13.39
N ASN A 79 -6.26 -8.67 13.56
CA ASN A 79 -5.39 -7.61 14.07
C ASN A 79 -4.57 -6.91 12.98
N SER A 80 -4.87 -7.16 11.69
CA SER A 80 -4.18 -6.48 10.60
C SER A 80 -4.44 -4.96 10.66
N PRO A 81 -3.44 -4.12 10.37
CA PRO A 81 -3.55 -2.68 10.44
C PRO A 81 -4.29 -2.13 9.20
N LEU A 82 -5.60 -2.32 9.16
CA LEU A 82 -6.43 -1.98 7.99
C LEU A 82 -6.30 -0.53 7.53
N GLU A 83 -6.20 0.43 8.46
CA GLU A 83 -6.03 1.84 8.11
C GLU A 83 -4.72 2.07 7.33
N HIS A 84 -3.65 1.41 7.76
CA HIS A 84 -2.35 1.44 7.10
C HIS A 84 -2.41 0.79 5.71
N ILE A 85 -3.09 -0.36 5.57
CA ILE A 85 -3.29 -1.03 4.28
C ILE A 85 -4.08 -0.12 3.32
N VAL A 86 -5.17 0.48 3.79
CA VAL A 86 -5.99 1.40 2.99
C VAL A 86 -5.17 2.61 2.56
N MET A 87 -4.41 3.23 3.46
CA MET A 87 -3.53 4.36 3.13
C MET A 87 -2.43 3.96 2.13
N ARG A 88 -1.83 2.79 2.27
CA ARG A 88 -0.87 2.27 1.27
C ARG A 88 -1.53 2.16 -0.10
N ASN A 89 -2.79 1.72 -0.14
CA ASN A 89 -3.53 1.57 -1.38
C ASN A 89 -4.03 2.91 -1.96
N ASP A 90 -4.06 4.01 -1.18
CA ASP A 90 -4.24 5.36 -1.75
C ASP A 90 -3.10 5.67 -2.73
N ILE A 91 -1.86 5.27 -2.40
CA ILE A 91 -0.69 5.49 -3.26
C ILE A 91 -0.74 4.62 -4.52
N TYR A 92 -1.20 3.37 -4.40
CA TYR A 92 -1.45 2.53 -5.58
C TYR A 92 -2.41 3.19 -6.57
N ILE A 93 -3.48 3.82 -6.06
CA ILE A 93 -4.46 4.54 -6.87
C ILE A 93 -3.87 5.85 -7.42
N PHE A 94 -3.17 6.62 -6.59
CA PHE A 94 -2.58 7.91 -6.96
C PHE A 94 -1.56 7.78 -8.11
N TYR A 95 -0.72 6.75 -8.10
CA TYR A 95 0.23 6.44 -9.18
C TYR A 95 -0.37 5.58 -10.30
N HIS A 96 -1.70 5.60 -10.47
CA HIS A 96 -2.41 4.97 -11.58
C HIS A 96 -2.18 3.46 -11.74
N TYR A 97 -2.25 2.74 -10.62
CA TYR A 97 -2.24 1.27 -10.58
C TYR A 97 -0.96 0.63 -11.15
N PRO A 98 0.24 0.88 -10.58
CA PRO A 98 1.49 0.32 -11.08
C PRO A 98 1.44 -1.20 -11.26
N HIS A 99 1.81 -1.69 -12.45
CA HIS A 99 1.70 -3.11 -12.80
C HIS A 99 2.66 -4.01 -12.00
N ASP A 100 3.78 -3.46 -11.55
CA ASP A 100 4.81 -4.15 -10.76
C ASP A 100 4.68 -3.92 -9.26
N TRP A 101 3.51 -3.42 -8.81
CA TRP A 101 3.23 -3.15 -7.41
C TRP A 101 3.38 -4.40 -6.53
N LYS A 102 4.20 -4.27 -5.49
CA LYS A 102 4.39 -5.30 -4.46
C LYS A 102 4.19 -4.70 -3.08
N ALA A 103 3.15 -5.15 -2.40
CA ALA A 103 2.92 -4.88 -0.98
C ALA A 103 3.99 -5.55 -0.10
N GLU A 104 4.40 -4.89 0.99
CA GLU A 104 5.33 -5.41 1.99
C GLU A 104 6.63 -6.00 1.39
N ALA A 105 7.16 -5.31 0.38
CA ALA A 105 8.27 -5.79 -0.42
C ALA A 105 9.60 -5.79 0.35
N LYS A 106 10.17 -6.99 0.57
CA LYS A 106 11.50 -7.15 1.16
C LYS A 106 12.59 -6.96 0.11
N THR A 107 13.43 -5.95 0.30
CA THR A 107 14.65 -5.73 -0.50
C THR A 107 15.86 -6.20 0.29
N ARG A 108 16.69 -7.05 -0.32
CA ARG A 108 17.93 -7.59 0.28
C ARG A 108 19.14 -7.18 -0.55
N TRP A 109 20.26 -6.94 0.10
CA TRP A 109 21.54 -6.70 -0.56
C TRP A 109 22.70 -7.18 0.30
N LYS A 110 23.87 -7.37 -0.32
CA LYS A 110 25.09 -7.76 0.36
C LYS A 110 26.17 -6.73 0.09
N GLU A 111 26.86 -6.31 1.15
CA GLU A 111 28.01 -5.41 1.04
C GLU A 111 29.02 -5.73 2.15
N GLY A 112 30.31 -5.80 1.79
CA GLY A 112 31.38 -6.12 2.74
C GLY A 112 31.19 -7.48 3.44
N GLY A 113 30.63 -8.47 2.74
CA GLY A 113 30.33 -9.80 3.28
C GLY A 113 29.13 -9.88 4.23
N LYS A 114 28.43 -8.77 4.50
CA LYS A 114 27.24 -8.73 5.37
C LYS A 114 25.96 -8.63 4.52
N GLU A 115 24.91 -9.34 4.96
CA GLU A 115 23.58 -9.26 4.35
C GLU A 115 22.71 -8.24 5.08
N TYR A 116 22.04 -7.40 4.31
CA TYR A 116 21.15 -6.36 4.80
C TYR A 116 19.76 -6.53 4.18
N SER A 117 18.74 -6.00 4.86
CA SER A 117 17.41 -5.95 4.29
C SER A 117 16.59 -4.79 4.82
N VAL A 118 15.64 -4.36 4.00
CA VAL A 118 14.56 -3.42 4.37
C VAL A 118 13.25 -3.95 3.80
N VAL A 119 12.16 -3.73 4.53
CA VAL A 119 10.80 -4.04 4.07
C VAL A 119 10.08 -2.72 3.92
N SER A 120 9.78 -2.34 2.68
CA SER A 120 8.93 -1.19 2.36
C SER A 120 7.46 -1.60 2.43
N ASP A 121 6.58 -0.68 2.80
CA ASP A 121 5.13 -0.94 2.80
C ASP A 121 4.62 -1.26 1.39
N ALA A 122 5.20 -0.64 0.36
CA ALA A 122 5.10 -1.10 -1.02
C ALA A 122 6.34 -0.77 -1.85
N ARG A 123 6.51 -1.47 -2.97
CA ARG A 123 7.51 -1.16 -3.98
C ARG A 123 6.91 -1.26 -5.37
N PHE A 124 7.27 -0.34 -6.25
CA PHE A 124 6.84 -0.29 -7.64
C PHE A 124 7.79 0.58 -8.46
N THR A 125 7.59 0.60 -9.78
CA THR A 125 8.33 1.47 -10.69
C THR A 125 7.44 2.57 -11.23
N TYR A 126 7.92 3.80 -11.22
CA TYR A 126 7.21 4.93 -11.81
C TYR A 126 8.17 5.85 -12.57
N GLN A 127 7.88 6.11 -13.84
CA GLN A 127 8.73 6.92 -14.73
C GLN A 127 10.22 6.51 -14.71
N GLY A 128 10.48 5.20 -14.70
CA GLY A 128 11.84 4.63 -14.65
C GLY A 128 12.50 4.63 -13.27
N LYS A 129 11.85 5.18 -12.24
CA LYS A 129 12.37 5.25 -10.87
C LYS A 129 11.86 4.11 -10.00
N MET A 130 12.72 3.62 -9.11
CA MET A 130 12.40 2.57 -8.15
C MET A 130 11.78 3.21 -6.90
N CYS A 131 10.46 3.16 -6.77
CA CYS A 131 9.74 3.76 -5.65
C CYS A 131 9.66 2.80 -4.46
N PHE A 132 10.10 3.26 -3.29
CA PHE A 132 9.99 2.57 -2.01
C PHE A 132 9.01 3.35 -1.12
N LEU A 133 7.84 2.80 -0.87
CA LEU A 133 6.78 3.47 -0.10
C LEU A 133 6.86 3.11 1.39
N GLU A 134 6.72 4.14 2.22
CA GLU A 134 6.48 4.07 3.65
C GLU A 134 5.22 4.87 4.02
N VAL A 135 4.29 4.25 4.75
CA VAL A 135 3.07 4.87 5.26
C VAL A 135 3.24 5.13 6.75
N ASP A 136 3.00 6.37 7.19
CA ASP A 136 3.07 6.73 8.60
C ASP A 136 1.80 7.41 9.10
N ILE A 137 1.09 6.68 9.98
CA ILE A 137 -0.05 7.16 10.74
C ILE A 137 0.44 7.60 12.13
N THR A 138 0.86 6.65 12.95
CA THR A 138 1.14 6.85 14.39
C THR A 138 2.59 6.55 14.79
N GLN A 139 3.47 6.21 13.83
CA GLN A 139 4.84 5.80 14.13
C GLN A 139 5.62 6.93 14.80
N LYS A 140 6.47 6.59 15.78
CA LYS A 140 7.36 7.57 16.42
C LYS A 140 8.43 8.01 15.43
N MET A 141 8.80 9.29 15.45
CA MET A 141 9.81 9.84 14.54
C MET A 141 11.18 9.15 14.63
N VAL A 142 11.55 8.61 15.79
CA VAL A 142 12.78 7.82 15.95
C VAL A 142 12.80 6.58 15.06
N GLU A 143 11.64 5.92 14.86
CA GLU A 143 11.56 4.75 14.01
C GLU A 143 11.54 5.14 12.53
N ASN A 144 10.91 6.26 12.18
CA ASN A 144 10.99 6.84 10.82
C ASN A 144 12.43 7.20 10.48
N LYS A 145 13.17 7.81 11.42
CA LYS A 145 14.60 8.14 11.25
C LYS A 145 15.42 6.87 10.96
N ARG A 146 15.23 5.80 11.74
CA ARG A 146 15.90 4.51 11.51
C ARG A 146 15.56 3.89 10.15
N LYS A 147 14.32 4.03 9.67
CA LYS A 147 13.94 3.61 8.31
C LYS A 147 14.69 4.42 7.25
N ILE A 148 14.71 5.75 7.38
CA ILE A 148 15.43 6.65 6.46
C ILE A 148 16.92 6.35 6.42
N GLU A 149 17.56 6.09 7.57
CA GLU A 149 18.96 5.66 7.66
C GLU A 149 19.24 4.38 6.86
N ARG A 150 18.36 3.39 6.97
CA ARG A 150 18.46 2.14 6.19
C ARG A 150 18.29 2.38 4.70
N TYR A 151 17.35 3.25 4.31
CA TYR A 151 17.18 3.63 2.90
C TYR A 151 18.38 4.40 2.37
N ALA A 152 18.97 5.31 3.15
CA ALA A 152 20.20 5.99 2.78
C ALA A 152 21.31 4.99 2.43
N TYR A 153 21.43 3.94 3.23
CA TYR A 153 22.40 2.88 2.97
C TYR A 153 22.07 2.06 1.71
N LEU A 154 20.81 1.62 1.55
CA LEU A 154 20.35 0.92 0.35
C LEU A 154 20.52 1.76 -0.92
N PHE A 155 20.19 3.06 -0.88
CA PHE A 155 20.19 3.92 -2.06
C PHE A 155 21.63 4.19 -2.53
N ARG A 156 22.57 4.40 -1.59
CA ARG A 156 24.00 4.43 -1.91
C ARG A 156 24.49 3.14 -2.55
N PHE A 157 23.98 1.99 -2.12
CA PHE A 157 24.29 0.71 -2.76
C PHE A 157 23.72 0.65 -4.19
N ILE A 158 22.43 0.94 -4.38
CA ILE A 158 21.76 0.95 -5.69
C ILE A 158 22.49 1.87 -6.68
N GLN A 159 22.84 3.08 -6.26
CA GLN A 159 23.53 4.07 -7.09
C GLN A 159 24.95 3.62 -7.47
N ARG A 160 25.75 3.13 -6.50
CA ARG A 160 27.12 2.63 -6.78
C ARG A 160 27.11 1.44 -7.73
N GLN A 161 26.12 0.57 -7.60
CA GLN A 161 25.95 -0.61 -8.46
C GLN A 161 25.21 -0.29 -9.78
N GLN A 162 24.82 0.98 -10.00
CA GLN A 162 24.10 1.44 -11.19
C GLN A 162 22.82 0.63 -11.49
N LEU A 163 22.10 0.22 -10.45
CA LEU A 163 20.91 -0.64 -10.57
C LEU A 163 19.63 0.13 -10.93
N GLY A 164 19.66 1.47 -10.84
CA GLY A 164 18.53 2.34 -11.13
C GLY A 164 18.53 3.60 -10.26
N GLU A 165 17.46 4.39 -10.38
CA GLU A 165 17.24 5.61 -9.58
C GLU A 165 16.25 5.33 -8.45
N PRO A 166 16.70 5.20 -7.19
CA PRO A 166 15.80 4.93 -6.07
C PRO A 166 15.16 6.21 -5.53
N VAL A 167 13.87 6.11 -5.20
CA VAL A 167 13.09 7.20 -4.58
C VAL A 167 12.36 6.66 -3.37
N LEU A 168 12.47 7.39 -2.26
CA LEU A 168 11.68 7.11 -1.07
C LEU A 168 10.37 7.90 -1.14
N LEU A 169 9.25 7.22 -1.04
CA LEU A 169 7.94 7.85 -0.90
C LEU A 169 7.51 7.71 0.55
N PHE A 170 7.17 8.83 1.20
CA PHE A 170 6.57 8.81 2.53
C PHE A 170 5.15 9.36 2.44
N TYR A 171 4.16 8.61 2.92
CA TYR A 171 2.77 9.05 2.96
C TYR A 171 2.29 9.15 4.40
N THR A 172 1.94 10.35 4.86
CA THR A 172 1.57 10.59 6.26
C THR A 172 0.30 11.42 6.41
N VAL A 173 -0.32 11.36 7.59
CA VAL A 173 -1.48 12.19 7.96
C VAL A 173 -1.09 13.49 8.66
N SER A 174 0.18 13.68 9.03
CA SER A 174 0.63 14.83 9.82
C SER A 174 1.56 15.75 9.06
N GLN A 175 1.14 17.01 8.89
CA GLN A 175 1.96 18.06 8.28
C GLN A 175 3.28 18.30 9.03
N MET A 176 3.25 18.18 10.36
CA MET A 176 4.46 18.28 11.20
C MET A 176 5.42 17.13 10.89
N LYS A 177 4.92 15.89 10.87
CA LYS A 177 5.76 14.73 10.55
C LYS A 177 6.33 14.81 9.13
N LYS A 178 5.54 15.25 8.13
CA LYS A 178 6.03 15.51 6.77
C LYS A 178 7.26 16.40 6.78
N ARG A 179 7.20 17.55 7.46
CA ARG A 179 8.35 18.47 7.59
C ARG A 179 9.56 17.82 8.26
N GLN A 180 9.34 17.01 9.30
CA GLN A 180 10.42 16.30 9.99
C GLN A 180 11.05 15.22 9.12
N ILE A 181 10.24 14.44 8.39
CA ILE A 181 10.71 13.43 7.44
C ILE A 181 11.53 14.07 6.33
N GLU A 182 11.07 15.19 5.77
CA GLU A 182 11.80 15.95 4.74
C GLU A 182 13.13 16.49 5.26
N ALA A 183 13.17 16.99 6.49
CA ALA A 183 14.41 17.43 7.12
C ALA A 183 15.41 16.28 7.32
N ILE A 184 14.95 15.14 7.82
CA ILE A 184 15.79 13.96 8.05
C ILE A 184 16.27 13.39 6.71
N THR A 185 15.39 13.22 5.72
CA THR A 185 15.81 12.70 4.40
C THR A 185 16.85 13.58 3.73
N LYS A 186 16.73 14.92 3.87
CA LYS A 186 17.76 15.87 3.44
C LYS A 186 19.08 15.68 4.20
N GLU A 187 19.05 15.53 5.53
CA GLU A 187 20.24 15.26 6.36
C GLU A 187 21.00 14.00 5.91
N TYR A 188 20.28 12.94 5.55
CA TYR A 188 20.86 11.67 5.11
C TYR A 188 21.12 11.57 3.60
N GLY A 189 20.85 12.62 2.83
CA GLY A 189 21.03 12.64 1.37
C GLY A 189 20.10 11.66 0.62
N VAL A 190 18.90 11.39 1.15
CA VAL A 190 17.91 10.50 0.55
C VAL A 190 16.94 11.32 -0.29
N HIS A 191 16.85 11.01 -1.58
CA HIS A 191 15.80 11.59 -2.42
C HIS A 191 14.44 11.06 -1.98
N CYS A 192 13.58 11.96 -1.50
CA CYS A 192 12.29 11.63 -0.92
C CYS A 192 11.19 12.55 -1.45
N GLU A 193 10.05 11.96 -1.78
CA GLU A 193 8.79 12.67 -1.96
C GLU A 193 7.88 12.35 -0.77
N CYS A 194 7.48 13.37 -0.01
CA CYS A 194 6.60 13.18 1.14
C CYS A 194 5.21 13.72 0.83
N LEU A 195 4.24 12.82 0.75
CA LEU A 195 2.84 13.07 0.46
C LEU A 195 2.05 13.19 1.77
N LEU A 196 1.09 14.11 1.79
CA LEU A 196 0.15 14.27 2.91
C LEU A 196 -1.21 13.69 2.51
N LYS A 197 -1.81 12.89 3.39
CA LYS A 197 -3.19 12.45 3.24
C LYS A 197 -4.12 13.66 3.36
N ALA A 198 -4.86 13.93 2.28
CA ALA A 198 -5.91 14.94 2.24
C ALA A 198 -7.13 14.53 3.07
#